data_AF-A0A3B9SY98-F1
#
_entry.id   AF-A0A3B9SY98-F1
#
_cell.length_a   1.000
_cell.length_b   1.000
_cell.length_c   1.000
_cell.angle_alpha   90.00
_cell.angle_beta   90.00
_cell.angle_gamma   90.00
#
_symmetry.space_group_name_H-M   'P 1'
#
loop_
_entity.id
_entity.type
_entity.pdbx_description
1 polymer ?
#
loop_
_entity_poly.entity_id
_entity_poly.type
_entity_poly.pdbx_seq_one_letter_code
_entity_poly.pdbx_strand_id
1 'polypeptide(L)'
;LLMGRISEVYKSGKTYTEKENPLHQNDLVVEYMKAAGKNPYEQIDFWGMCAKAYHKNMSGSPGSLSPQGYLFVSEWGSCRYNTAVQLCMLIYDKYNKGVDKDYEQSDTKVKDYGFTEWAKGQMEYILGNNDIVYKEKGGKEHGPRCFLTGFDDHSAAYPHHRASSGLTKCEDPDEQLYVLFGALCGGPTGQDEHNDLTGDWRENEVTIDYNAACPGAAAALYLAYKDQYPQSITPDFPPVNDGGRASKGGGGEDGEGGASGTWVEACGIDDFTDTGAGVTKVSLMVKSTSGKTPKNLTVRYYIDTTEISDFSRIESSILYDQVSAEAAPDKCTIQQPKKWDKDSKYAYVEMDWGDYNFPNCGKKLQFKVGFYYGDKWDPTNDPSYKDLKIYKEDDAFFGTGNEVRTDNICVYSDGVLIGGIEPDGTKPEVSQPQNPTPTTTSITTTTTTKTTTTTTTTDPKIVTEKGMRGDVDCSKDVDVSDAVLLARFLAEDSEATVTETGMRNADCDGIAGVDSNDVIAILKHIAHIELLED
;
A
#
# COMPACT_ATOMS: atom_id res chain seq x y z
N LEU A 1 8.53 30.09 -9.64
CA LEU A 1 7.65 30.48 -8.51
C LEU A 1 8.45 31.03 -7.35
N LEU A 2 9.32 30.24 -6.72
CA LEU A 2 10.14 30.68 -5.58
C LEU A 2 10.93 31.96 -5.90
N MET A 3 11.61 32.03 -7.04
CA MET A 3 12.32 33.26 -7.46
C MET A 3 11.39 34.46 -7.64
N GLY A 4 10.17 34.24 -8.14
CA GLY A 4 9.14 35.28 -8.22
C GLY A 4 8.80 35.83 -6.83
N ARG A 5 8.49 34.93 -5.90
CA ARG A 5 8.16 35.31 -4.52
C ARG A 5 9.33 35.99 -3.80
N ILE A 6 10.54 35.42 -3.89
CA ILE A 6 11.74 36.01 -3.29
C ILE A 6 12.01 37.38 -3.92
N SER A 7 11.83 37.56 -5.23
CA SER A 7 12.12 38.84 -5.88
C SER A 7 11.29 40.00 -5.36
N GLU A 8 10.08 39.75 -4.86
CA GLU A 8 9.20 40.77 -4.28
C GLU A 8 9.65 41.22 -2.89
N VAL A 9 10.27 40.33 -2.13
CA VAL A 9 10.59 40.56 -0.71
C VAL A 9 12.08 40.78 -0.46
N TYR A 10 12.94 40.31 -1.36
CA TYR A 10 14.39 40.33 -1.18
C TYR A 10 14.97 41.73 -1.29
N LYS A 11 15.84 42.05 -0.33
CA LYS A 11 16.64 43.27 -0.28
C LYS A 11 18.09 42.89 -0.03
N SER A 12 18.99 43.32 -0.91
CA SER A 12 20.42 42.95 -0.82
C SER A 12 21.21 43.81 0.17
N GLY A 13 20.61 44.88 0.68
CA GLY A 13 21.30 45.91 1.47
C GLY A 13 22.30 46.74 0.66
N LYS A 14 22.43 46.50 -0.65
CA LYS A 14 23.30 47.27 -1.56
C LYS A 14 22.51 48.43 -2.17
N THR A 15 23.20 49.54 -2.38
CA THR A 15 22.69 50.61 -3.25
C THR A 15 23.28 50.41 -4.64
N TYR A 16 22.42 50.27 -5.64
CA TYR A 16 22.85 50.11 -7.03
C TYR A 16 22.94 51.48 -7.71
N THR A 17 24.00 51.68 -8.49
CA THR A 17 24.12 52.87 -9.35
C THR A 17 23.17 52.75 -10.56
N GLU A 18 22.88 53.88 -11.22
CA GLU A 18 22.08 53.91 -12.45
C GLU A 18 22.62 52.98 -13.55
N LYS A 19 23.94 52.80 -13.60
CA LYS A 19 24.58 51.88 -14.55
C LYS A 19 24.35 50.41 -14.19
N GLU A 20 24.22 50.09 -12.91
CA GLU A 20 24.03 48.73 -12.42
C GLU A 20 22.56 48.31 -12.41
N ASN A 21 21.63 49.26 -12.24
CA ASN A 21 20.20 49.02 -12.25
C ASN A 21 19.44 50.13 -13.02
N PRO A 22 19.64 50.25 -14.35
CA PRO A 22 19.05 51.31 -15.16
C PRO A 22 17.53 51.21 -15.32
N LEU A 23 16.95 50.05 -14.99
CA LEU A 23 15.51 49.80 -15.07
C LEU A 23 14.83 49.81 -13.69
N HIS A 24 15.56 50.16 -12.63
CA HIS A 24 15.07 50.16 -11.25
C HIS A 24 14.38 48.84 -10.82
N GLN A 25 14.93 47.71 -11.28
CA GLN A 25 14.43 46.36 -10.97
C GLN A 25 14.72 45.97 -9.52
N ASN A 26 14.01 44.97 -9.01
CA ASN A 26 14.21 44.44 -7.67
C ASN A 26 15.64 43.90 -7.46
N ASP A 27 16.15 44.00 -6.24
CA ASP A 27 17.53 43.63 -5.89
C ASP A 27 17.89 42.20 -6.32
N LEU A 28 16.97 41.23 -6.15
CA LEU A 28 17.22 39.84 -6.56
C LEU A 28 17.40 39.74 -8.07
N VAL A 29 16.62 40.49 -8.85
CA VAL A 29 16.75 40.54 -10.29
C VAL A 29 18.12 41.07 -10.67
N VAL A 30 18.56 42.18 -10.05
CA VAL A 30 19.88 42.76 -10.33
C VAL A 30 21.01 41.78 -9.98
N GLU A 31 20.92 41.08 -8.86
CA GLU A 31 21.93 40.08 -8.46
C GLU A 31 21.91 38.84 -9.38
N TYR A 32 20.74 38.35 -9.75
CA TYR A 32 20.59 37.29 -10.74
C TYR A 32 21.19 37.68 -12.09
N MET A 33 20.88 38.88 -12.57
CA MET A 33 21.38 39.41 -13.85
C MET A 33 22.90 39.46 -13.86
N LYS A 34 23.50 39.97 -12.78
CA LYS A 34 24.96 40.01 -12.61
C LYS A 34 25.56 38.61 -12.55
N ALA A 35 24.96 37.70 -11.78
CA ALA A 35 25.45 36.31 -11.64
C ALA A 35 25.32 35.52 -12.96
N ALA A 36 24.26 35.74 -13.72
CA ALA A 36 23.98 35.10 -15.00
C ALA A 36 24.70 35.76 -16.19
N GLY A 37 25.48 36.82 -15.97
CA GLY A 37 26.19 37.55 -17.02
C GLY A 37 25.27 38.25 -18.02
N LYS A 38 24.04 38.61 -17.61
CA LYS A 38 23.05 39.27 -18.47
C LYS A 38 23.28 40.79 -18.52
N ASN A 39 22.76 41.42 -19.58
CA ASN A 39 22.85 42.86 -19.79
C ASN A 39 21.93 43.61 -18.81
N PRO A 40 22.40 44.62 -18.04
CA PRO A 40 21.57 45.35 -17.07
C PRO A 40 20.34 46.08 -17.67
N TYR A 41 20.27 46.24 -19.00
CA TYR A 41 19.11 46.80 -19.70
C TYR A 41 18.06 45.76 -20.11
N GLU A 42 18.23 44.48 -19.76
CA GLU A 42 17.20 43.44 -19.97
C GLU A 42 16.25 43.40 -18.76
N GLN A 43 14.95 43.35 -19.04
CA GLN A 43 13.91 43.22 -18.03
C GLN A 43 13.70 41.74 -17.68
N ILE A 44 13.76 41.40 -16.39
CA ILE A 44 13.45 40.05 -15.90
C ILE A 44 12.21 40.11 -15.04
N ASP A 45 11.20 39.36 -15.46
CA ASP A 45 10.04 39.05 -14.63
C ASP A 45 10.00 37.54 -14.37
N PHE A 46 10.38 37.15 -13.16
CA PHE A 46 10.34 35.74 -12.76
C PHE A 46 8.92 35.16 -12.75
N TRP A 47 7.89 35.98 -12.57
CA TRP A 47 6.51 35.53 -12.69
C TRP A 47 6.13 35.35 -14.16
N GLY A 48 6.35 36.35 -15.02
CA GLY A 48 6.16 36.21 -16.48
C GLY A 48 6.87 34.97 -17.04
N MET A 49 8.10 34.67 -16.59
CA MET A 49 8.81 33.45 -16.97
C MET A 49 8.11 32.14 -16.54
N CYS A 50 7.41 32.13 -15.39
CA CYS A 50 6.63 30.97 -14.95
C CYS A 50 5.39 30.77 -15.83
N ALA A 51 4.64 31.83 -16.11
CA ALA A 51 3.49 31.78 -17.00
C ALA A 51 3.91 31.37 -18.42
N LYS A 52 5.03 31.90 -18.91
CA LYS A 52 5.63 31.49 -20.18
C LYS A 52 5.94 30.00 -20.26
N ALA A 53 6.49 29.43 -19.17
CA ALA A 53 6.78 28.01 -19.10
C ALA A 53 5.50 27.17 -19.18
N TYR A 54 4.43 27.60 -18.51
CA TYR A 54 3.11 27.00 -18.63
C TYR A 54 2.58 27.05 -20.08
N HIS A 55 2.53 28.23 -20.70
CA HIS A 55 2.04 28.37 -22.08
C HIS A 55 2.84 27.53 -23.07
N LYS A 56 4.15 27.42 -22.84
CA LYS A 56 5.02 26.57 -23.65
C LYS A 56 4.60 25.09 -23.54
N ASN A 57 4.34 24.59 -22.33
CA ASN A 57 3.82 23.24 -22.09
C ASN A 57 2.48 23.00 -22.81
N MET A 58 1.60 24.00 -22.81
CA MET A 58 0.29 23.91 -23.49
C MET A 58 0.39 23.97 -25.02
N SER A 59 1.45 24.57 -25.56
CA SER A 59 1.64 24.80 -27.00
C SER A 59 2.38 23.70 -27.77
N GLY A 60 2.81 22.62 -27.10
CA GLY A 60 3.42 21.46 -27.79
C GLY A 60 4.90 21.17 -27.48
N SER A 61 5.55 21.84 -26.51
CA SER A 61 6.90 21.44 -26.09
C SER A 61 7.31 21.95 -24.70
N PRO A 62 7.71 21.08 -23.74
CA PRO A 62 7.74 19.61 -23.80
C PRO A 62 6.35 18.94 -23.70
N GLY A 63 5.31 19.67 -23.30
CA GLY A 63 3.96 19.13 -23.17
C GLY A 63 3.18 19.06 -24.47
N SER A 64 2.07 18.33 -24.47
CA SER A 64 1.06 18.27 -25.52
C SER A 64 -0.32 18.09 -24.87
N LEU A 65 -1.38 18.43 -25.60
CA LEU A 65 -2.74 18.16 -25.13
C LEU A 65 -3.27 16.88 -25.79
N SER A 66 -3.87 16.03 -24.97
CA SER A 66 -4.67 14.92 -25.47
C SER A 66 -5.93 15.43 -26.20
N PRO A 67 -6.65 14.58 -26.95
CA PRO A 67 -7.94 14.92 -27.54
C PRO A 67 -8.94 15.53 -26.54
N GLN A 68 -8.93 15.09 -25.28
CA GLN A 68 -9.79 15.61 -24.20
C GLN A 68 -9.19 16.78 -23.42
N GLY A 69 -8.03 17.31 -23.84
CA GLY A 69 -7.42 18.49 -23.24
C GLY A 69 -6.59 18.22 -21.98
N TYR A 70 -6.22 16.96 -21.73
CA TYR A 70 -5.26 16.60 -20.67
C TYR A 70 -3.84 17.01 -21.07
N LEU A 71 -3.12 17.70 -20.17
CA LEU A 71 -1.71 18.02 -20.36
C LEU A 71 -0.84 16.78 -20.18
N PHE A 72 -0.33 16.27 -21.29
CA PHE A 72 0.59 15.14 -21.37
C PHE A 72 2.01 15.63 -21.62
N VAL A 73 2.92 15.37 -20.67
CA VAL A 73 4.34 15.77 -20.76
C VAL A 73 5.26 14.58 -21.08
N SER A 74 4.93 13.40 -20.57
CA SER A 74 5.78 12.21 -20.69
C SER A 74 4.92 10.95 -20.53
N GLU A 75 5.32 9.87 -21.20
CA GLU A 75 4.74 8.53 -20.99
C GLU A 75 5.04 7.96 -19.59
N TRP A 76 6.12 8.44 -18.96
CA TRP A 76 6.50 8.06 -17.60
C TRP A 76 5.87 9.06 -16.62
N GLY A 77 4.82 8.65 -15.91
CA GLY A 77 4.18 9.48 -14.88
C GLY A 77 3.55 10.74 -15.47
N SER A 78 2.63 10.56 -16.41
CA SER A 78 1.90 11.67 -17.02
C SER A 78 1.14 12.46 -15.95
N CYS A 79 0.45 11.76 -15.03
CA CYS A 79 -0.29 12.36 -13.92
C CYS A 79 0.61 13.15 -12.96
N ARG A 80 1.84 12.66 -12.71
CA ARG A 80 2.85 13.35 -11.90
C ARG A 80 3.22 14.71 -12.46
N TYR A 81 3.51 14.78 -13.77
CA TYR A 81 3.86 16.07 -14.39
C TYR A 81 2.67 17.00 -14.44
N ASN A 82 1.48 16.46 -14.74
CA ASN A 82 0.26 17.22 -14.80
C ASN A 82 -0.03 17.91 -13.44
N THR A 83 -0.09 17.13 -12.36
CA THR A 83 -0.33 17.65 -10.99
C THR A 83 0.78 18.59 -10.51
N ALA A 84 2.03 18.39 -10.92
CA ALA A 84 3.12 19.33 -10.64
C ALA A 84 2.89 20.70 -11.30
N VAL A 85 2.42 20.74 -12.56
CA VAL A 85 2.08 22.00 -13.22
C VAL A 85 0.83 22.63 -12.59
N GLN A 86 -0.18 21.83 -12.22
CA GLN A 86 -1.35 22.32 -11.47
C GLN A 86 -0.93 23.05 -10.19
N LEU A 87 -0.19 22.39 -9.30
CA LEU A 87 0.30 23.00 -8.06
C LEU A 87 1.07 24.28 -8.33
N CYS A 88 1.96 24.26 -9.33
CA CYS A 88 2.74 25.43 -9.69
C CYS A 88 1.86 26.61 -10.08
N MET A 89 0.84 26.38 -10.89
CA MET A 89 -0.01 27.45 -11.42
C MET A 89 -1.08 27.91 -10.42
N LEU A 90 -1.54 27.05 -9.52
CA LEU A 90 -2.40 27.45 -8.40
C LEU A 90 -1.66 28.40 -7.45
N ILE A 91 -0.38 28.11 -7.15
CA ILE A 91 0.48 29.03 -6.40
C ILE A 91 0.69 30.33 -7.18
N TYR A 92 0.89 30.24 -8.50
CA TYR A 92 1.03 31.41 -9.35
C TYR A 92 -0.18 32.35 -9.23
N ASP A 93 -1.38 31.83 -9.42
CA ASP A 93 -2.62 32.62 -9.38
C ASP A 93 -2.82 33.28 -8.01
N LYS A 94 -2.53 32.57 -6.92
CA LYS A 94 -2.57 33.13 -5.57
C LYS A 94 -1.70 34.39 -5.43
N TYR A 95 -0.47 34.36 -5.93
CA TYR A 95 0.47 35.47 -5.77
C TYR A 95 0.32 36.57 -6.82
N ASN A 96 -0.13 36.23 -8.03
CA ASN A 96 -0.35 37.18 -9.11
C ASN A 96 -1.81 37.67 -9.19
N LYS A 97 -2.65 37.28 -8.22
CA LYS A 97 -4.07 37.65 -8.13
C LYS A 97 -4.85 37.28 -9.40
N GLY A 98 -4.53 36.11 -9.94
CA GLY A 98 -5.15 35.58 -11.16
C GLY A 98 -4.68 36.24 -12.47
N VAL A 99 -3.73 37.19 -12.42
CA VAL A 99 -3.25 37.90 -13.61
C VAL A 99 -2.11 37.14 -14.27
N ASP A 100 -2.30 36.75 -15.52
CA ASP A 100 -1.24 36.19 -16.37
C ASP A 100 -0.24 37.28 -16.81
N LYS A 101 1.03 37.08 -16.47
CA LYS A 101 2.13 38.02 -16.76
C LYS A 101 3.00 37.65 -17.97
N ASP A 102 2.71 36.57 -18.70
CA ASP A 102 3.44 36.30 -19.97
C ASP A 102 2.86 37.13 -21.13
N TYR A 103 1.57 37.43 -21.09
CA TYR A 103 0.91 38.27 -22.09
C TYR A 103 1.04 39.75 -21.70
N GLU A 104 1.54 40.59 -22.62
CA GLU A 104 1.30 42.03 -22.52
C GLU A 104 -0.22 42.25 -22.41
N GLN A 105 -0.63 43.12 -21.48
CA GLN A 105 -2.01 43.48 -21.09
C GLN A 105 -3.02 43.81 -22.21
N SER A 106 -2.66 43.64 -23.49
CA SER A 106 -3.48 43.97 -24.67
C SER A 106 -4.21 42.78 -25.33
N ASP A 107 -3.94 41.52 -24.98
CA ASP A 107 -4.73 40.36 -25.47
C ASP A 107 -5.56 39.74 -24.33
N THR A 108 -6.78 40.25 -24.16
CA THR A 108 -7.75 39.95 -23.09
C THR A 108 -8.36 38.53 -23.13
N LYS A 109 -7.64 37.52 -23.64
CA LYS A 109 -8.20 36.18 -23.89
C LYS A 109 -8.16 35.26 -22.67
N VAL A 110 -7.17 35.42 -21.78
CA VAL A 110 -7.08 34.65 -20.55
C VAL A 110 -7.83 35.43 -19.46
N LYS A 111 -8.88 34.82 -18.91
CA LYS A 111 -9.63 35.41 -17.80
C LYS A 111 -8.77 35.42 -16.54
N ASP A 112 -9.02 36.37 -15.64
CA ASP A 112 -8.45 36.32 -14.29
C ASP A 112 -8.74 34.94 -13.67
N TYR A 113 -7.74 34.36 -13.00
CA TYR A 113 -7.77 33.01 -12.44
C TYR A 113 -7.91 31.88 -13.48
N GLY A 114 -7.54 32.16 -14.73
CA GLY A 114 -7.56 31.17 -15.81
C GLY A 114 -6.70 29.94 -15.51
N PHE A 115 -5.62 30.06 -14.73
CA PHE A 115 -4.82 28.89 -14.38
C PHE A 115 -5.46 28.02 -13.29
N THR A 116 -6.19 28.61 -12.35
CA THR A 116 -6.96 27.91 -11.32
C THR A 116 -8.11 27.12 -11.96
N GLU A 117 -8.82 27.71 -12.92
CA GLU A 117 -9.84 27.02 -13.71
C GLU A 117 -9.26 25.90 -14.58
N TRP A 118 -8.09 26.14 -15.21
CA TRP A 118 -7.37 25.10 -15.94
C TRP A 118 -6.98 23.93 -15.02
N ALA A 119 -6.38 24.23 -13.85
CA ALA A 119 -5.96 23.22 -12.90
C ALA A 119 -7.14 22.39 -12.37
N LYS A 120 -8.29 23.03 -12.14
CA LYS A 120 -9.55 22.34 -11.80
C LYS A 120 -9.92 21.33 -12.89
N GLY A 121 -9.94 21.74 -14.16
CA GLY A 121 -10.26 20.83 -15.26
C GLY A 121 -9.28 19.66 -15.39
N GLN A 122 -7.99 19.88 -15.15
CA GLN A 122 -7.00 18.80 -15.13
C GLN A 122 -7.19 17.84 -13.95
N MET A 123 -7.51 18.35 -12.76
CA MET A 123 -7.79 17.50 -11.60
C MET A 123 -9.10 16.72 -11.80
N GLU A 124 -10.14 17.35 -12.33
CA GLU A 124 -11.40 16.67 -12.69
C GLU A 124 -11.14 15.54 -13.68
N TYR A 125 -10.30 15.77 -14.70
CA TYR A 125 -9.85 14.71 -15.61
C TYR A 125 -9.17 13.57 -14.83
N ILE A 126 -8.24 13.89 -13.91
CA ILE A 126 -7.54 12.86 -13.12
C ILE A 126 -8.50 12.05 -12.23
N LEU A 127 -9.55 12.70 -11.73
CA LEU A 127 -10.59 12.11 -10.88
C LEU A 127 -11.73 11.43 -11.67
N GLY A 128 -11.57 11.21 -12.97
CA GLY A 128 -12.52 10.43 -13.78
C GLY A 128 -13.52 11.23 -14.60
N ASN A 129 -13.44 12.56 -14.64
CA ASN A 129 -14.16 13.35 -15.66
C ASN A 129 -13.42 13.27 -17.00
N ASN A 130 -13.38 12.06 -17.55
CA ASN A 130 -12.70 11.69 -18.78
C ASN A 130 -13.46 10.53 -19.46
N ASP A 131 -13.09 10.24 -20.69
CA ASP A 131 -13.59 9.12 -21.49
C ASP A 131 -12.40 8.33 -22.03
N ILE A 132 -11.86 7.45 -21.20
CA ILE A 132 -10.61 6.71 -21.45
C ILE A 132 -10.89 5.48 -22.30
N VAL A 133 -10.06 5.26 -23.32
CA VAL A 133 -10.02 3.98 -24.03
C VAL A 133 -9.31 2.93 -23.18
N TYR A 134 -10.02 1.86 -22.82
CA TYR A 134 -9.51 0.78 -21.99
C TYR A 134 -8.71 -0.23 -22.81
N LYS A 135 -7.38 -0.16 -22.70
CA LYS A 135 -6.48 -1.05 -23.45
C LYS A 135 -6.57 -2.49 -22.97
N GLU A 136 -6.84 -2.72 -21.70
CA GLU A 136 -7.05 -4.07 -21.15
C GLU A 136 -8.32 -4.76 -21.71
N LYS A 137 -9.22 -3.99 -22.32
CA LYS A 137 -10.40 -4.49 -23.07
C LYS A 137 -10.15 -4.56 -24.58
N GLY A 138 -8.88 -4.53 -25.00
CA GLY A 138 -8.47 -4.52 -26.40
C GLY A 138 -8.86 -3.23 -27.12
N GLY A 139 -9.05 -2.12 -26.39
CA GLY A 139 -9.40 -0.81 -26.94
C GLY A 139 -10.80 -0.69 -27.52
N LYS A 140 -11.69 -1.65 -27.23
CA LYS A 140 -13.08 -1.66 -27.73
C LYS A 140 -14.07 -0.94 -26.83
N GLU A 141 -13.70 -0.77 -25.57
CA GLU A 141 -14.50 -0.13 -24.53
C GLU A 141 -13.84 1.16 -24.10
N HIS A 142 -14.66 2.13 -23.72
CA HIS A 142 -14.23 3.41 -23.20
C HIS A 142 -15.18 3.90 -22.12
N GLY A 143 -14.68 4.73 -21.23
CA GLY A 143 -15.46 5.30 -20.13
C GLY A 143 -14.61 6.02 -19.09
N PRO A 144 -15.20 6.44 -17.96
CA PRO A 144 -14.46 7.16 -16.93
C PRO A 144 -13.40 6.28 -16.27
N ARG A 145 -12.27 6.88 -15.92
CA ARG A 145 -11.24 6.26 -15.07
C ARG A 145 -10.63 7.30 -14.13
N CYS A 146 -10.72 7.03 -12.84
CA CYS A 146 -10.01 7.79 -11.83
C CYS A 146 -8.58 7.23 -11.69
N PHE A 147 -7.56 8.09 -11.72
CA PHE A 147 -6.16 7.67 -11.59
C PHE A 147 -5.63 7.77 -10.15
N LEU A 148 -6.49 8.11 -9.19
CA LEU A 148 -6.24 7.87 -7.77
C LEU A 148 -6.88 6.54 -7.40
N THR A 149 -6.06 5.60 -6.97
CA THR A 149 -6.49 4.26 -6.54
C THR A 149 -7.42 4.35 -5.32
N GLY A 150 -8.51 3.57 -5.33
CA GLY A 150 -9.47 3.49 -4.22
C GLY A 150 -10.21 4.79 -3.90
N PHE A 151 -10.27 5.75 -4.82
CA PHE A 151 -11.00 7.01 -4.66
C PHE A 151 -12.50 6.83 -4.94
N ASP A 152 -12.85 6.09 -5.99
CA ASP A 152 -14.23 5.74 -6.36
C ASP A 152 -14.30 4.42 -7.13
N ASP A 153 -15.49 4.02 -7.57
CA ASP A 153 -15.75 2.78 -8.32
C ASP A 153 -15.13 2.75 -9.74
N HIS A 154 -14.60 3.89 -10.21
CA HIS A 154 -13.92 4.03 -11.50
C HIS A 154 -12.40 4.16 -11.35
N SER A 155 -11.87 4.09 -10.13
CA SER A 155 -10.44 4.10 -9.86
C SER A 155 -9.71 2.95 -10.57
N ALA A 156 -8.50 3.23 -11.06
CA ALA A 156 -7.55 2.20 -11.46
C ALA A 156 -7.33 1.23 -10.28
N ALA A 157 -7.48 -0.06 -10.55
CA ALA A 157 -7.53 -1.10 -9.52
C ALA A 157 -6.23 -1.92 -9.44
N TYR A 158 -5.35 -1.83 -10.43
CA TYR A 158 -4.16 -2.67 -10.55
C TYR A 158 -2.85 -1.87 -10.58
N PRO A 159 -2.55 -1.05 -9.54
CA PRO A 159 -1.27 -0.32 -9.47
C PRO A 159 -0.08 -1.29 -9.49
N HIS A 160 1.04 -0.92 -10.11
CA HIS A 160 2.27 -1.73 -10.15
C HIS A 160 2.99 -1.71 -8.80
N HIS A 161 2.38 -2.29 -7.76
CA HIS A 161 2.88 -2.21 -6.39
C HIS A 161 2.81 -3.57 -5.69
N ARG A 162 3.99 -4.11 -5.34
CA ARG A 162 4.16 -5.49 -4.84
C ARG A 162 3.35 -5.77 -3.58
N ALA A 163 3.45 -4.89 -2.60
CA ALA A 163 2.83 -5.12 -1.29
C ALA A 163 1.30 -4.97 -1.33
N SER A 164 0.74 -4.14 -2.23
CA SER A 164 -0.72 -4.04 -2.40
C SER A 164 -1.25 -5.18 -3.26
N SER A 165 -0.50 -5.56 -4.29
CA SER A 165 -0.85 -6.65 -5.18
C SER A 165 -0.99 -7.97 -4.42
N GLY A 166 0.00 -8.31 -3.59
CA GLY A 166 0.03 -9.61 -2.93
C GLY A 166 0.18 -10.79 -3.91
N LEU A 167 0.53 -10.52 -5.18
CA LEU A 167 0.82 -11.51 -6.21
C LEU A 167 2.33 -11.75 -6.30
N THR A 168 2.71 -12.89 -6.88
CA THR A 168 4.11 -13.34 -6.96
C THR A 168 4.87 -12.72 -8.13
N LYS A 169 4.12 -12.32 -9.16
CA LYS A 169 4.60 -11.75 -10.42
C LYS A 169 3.57 -10.78 -10.96
N CYS A 170 4.01 -9.76 -11.69
CA CYS A 170 3.12 -8.72 -12.18
C CYS A 170 2.30 -9.12 -13.40
N GLU A 171 2.64 -10.23 -14.05
CA GLU A 171 1.87 -10.81 -15.17
C GLU A 171 0.64 -11.59 -14.71
N ASP A 172 0.49 -11.82 -13.41
CA ASP A 172 -0.68 -12.46 -12.84
C ASP A 172 -1.90 -11.52 -12.97
N PRO A 173 -2.96 -11.93 -13.70
CA PRO A 173 -4.12 -11.08 -13.96
C PRO A 173 -5.13 -11.04 -12.81
N ASP A 174 -4.89 -11.77 -11.72
CA ASP A 174 -5.83 -11.84 -10.61
C ASP A 174 -6.00 -10.50 -9.88
N GLU A 175 -7.17 -10.30 -9.25
CA GLU A 175 -7.44 -9.14 -8.38
C GLU A 175 -6.34 -8.96 -7.33
N GLN A 176 -5.91 -7.71 -7.12
CA GLN A 176 -4.95 -7.37 -6.06
C GLN A 176 -5.55 -7.60 -4.67
N LEU A 177 -4.70 -7.97 -3.71
CA LEU A 177 -5.13 -8.31 -2.36
C LEU A 177 -5.56 -7.09 -1.54
N TYR A 178 -4.91 -5.95 -1.74
CA TYR A 178 -5.17 -4.73 -0.99
C TYR A 178 -5.39 -3.53 -1.90
N VAL A 179 -6.28 -2.64 -1.48
CA VAL A 179 -6.44 -1.33 -2.11
C VAL A 179 -5.36 -0.39 -1.60
N LEU A 180 -4.52 0.13 -2.49
CA LEU A 180 -3.50 1.12 -2.16
C LEU A 180 -4.10 2.53 -2.18
N PHE A 181 -4.95 2.89 -1.22
CA PHE A 181 -5.72 4.13 -1.29
C PHE A 181 -4.90 5.40 -1.55
N GLY A 182 -5.37 6.23 -2.48
CA GLY A 182 -4.84 7.57 -2.77
C GLY A 182 -3.53 7.59 -3.57
N ALA A 183 -3.02 6.44 -4.01
CA ALA A 183 -1.85 6.41 -4.89
C ALA A 183 -2.22 6.93 -6.27
N LEU A 184 -1.42 7.88 -6.77
CA LEU A 184 -1.57 8.41 -8.11
C LEU A 184 -0.84 7.50 -9.08
N CYS A 185 -1.59 6.81 -9.95
CA CYS A 185 -1.02 6.00 -11.02
C CYS A 185 -0.27 6.87 -12.04
N GLY A 186 0.56 6.23 -12.86
CA GLY A 186 1.27 6.87 -13.97
C GLY A 186 0.37 7.69 -14.89
N GLY A 187 -0.86 7.22 -15.11
CA GLY A 187 -1.91 7.97 -15.80
C GLY A 187 -2.03 7.62 -17.28
N PRO A 188 -2.87 8.35 -18.02
CA PRO A 188 -3.18 8.01 -19.40
C PRO A 188 -2.02 8.33 -20.35
N THR A 189 -2.10 7.77 -21.56
CA THR A 189 -1.30 8.19 -22.70
C THR A 189 -1.73 9.58 -23.19
N GLY A 190 -0.94 10.17 -24.09
CA GLY A 190 -1.32 11.42 -24.78
C GLY A 190 -2.51 11.30 -25.74
N GLN A 191 -3.16 10.14 -25.82
CA GLN A 191 -4.34 9.88 -26.66
C GLN A 191 -5.56 9.43 -25.83
N ASP A 192 -5.56 9.72 -24.53
CA ASP A 192 -6.65 9.36 -23.60
C ASP A 192 -6.88 7.83 -23.50
N GLU A 193 -5.80 7.07 -23.50
CA GLU A 193 -5.82 5.60 -23.34
C GLU A 193 -5.18 5.21 -22.01
N HIS A 194 -5.64 4.11 -21.41
CA HIS A 194 -5.04 3.53 -20.21
C HIS A 194 -5.19 2.01 -20.18
N ASN A 195 -4.20 1.30 -19.67
CA ASN A 195 -4.20 -0.15 -19.49
C ASN A 195 -4.15 -0.48 -18.00
N ASP A 196 -5.26 -0.86 -17.38
CA ASP A 196 -5.32 -1.17 -15.94
C ASP A 196 -4.89 -2.62 -15.66
N LEU A 197 -3.58 -2.88 -15.73
CA LEU A 197 -2.95 -4.17 -15.47
C LEU A 197 -1.72 -3.97 -14.59
N THR A 198 -1.55 -4.85 -13.58
CA THR A 198 -0.39 -4.84 -12.67
C THR A 198 0.92 -4.89 -13.44
N GLY A 199 0.99 -5.57 -14.59
CA GLY A 199 2.18 -5.65 -15.43
C GLY A 199 2.54 -4.38 -16.21
N ASP A 200 1.70 -3.34 -16.20
CA ASP A 200 1.96 -2.07 -16.89
C ASP A 200 2.62 -1.04 -15.96
N TRP A 201 3.95 -1.12 -15.84
CA TRP A 201 4.76 -0.20 -15.04
C TRP A 201 4.94 1.20 -15.66
N ARG A 202 4.23 1.54 -16.74
CA ARG A 202 4.23 2.91 -17.27
C ARG A 202 2.99 3.66 -16.80
N GLU A 203 1.83 3.05 -16.98
CA GLU A 203 0.55 3.68 -16.72
C GLU A 203 0.04 3.40 -15.30
N ASN A 204 0.40 2.26 -14.70
CA ASN A 204 0.04 1.89 -13.32
C ASN A 204 1.16 2.05 -12.30
N GLU A 205 2.33 2.54 -12.67
CA GLU A 205 3.38 2.81 -11.69
C GLU A 205 2.91 3.80 -10.64
N VAL A 206 3.32 3.57 -9.39
CA VAL A 206 3.00 4.42 -8.25
C VAL A 206 4.26 4.70 -7.46
N THR A 207 4.51 5.97 -7.14
CA THR A 207 5.71 6.40 -6.41
C THR A 207 5.41 7.59 -5.50
N ILE A 208 6.33 7.84 -4.56
CA ILE A 208 6.24 9.00 -3.66
C ILE A 208 6.27 10.32 -4.46
N ASP A 209 7.06 10.42 -5.54
CA ASP A 209 7.14 11.65 -6.32
C ASP A 209 5.88 11.93 -7.15
N TYR A 210 5.11 10.89 -7.53
CA TYR A 210 3.80 11.07 -8.18
C TYR A 210 2.81 11.72 -7.22
N ASN A 211 2.86 11.33 -5.95
CA ASN A 211 2.05 11.88 -4.87
C ASN A 211 2.65 13.14 -4.21
N ALA A 212 3.80 13.68 -4.66
CA ALA A 212 4.39 14.85 -4.03
C ALA A 212 3.61 16.14 -4.32
N ALA A 213 3.19 16.34 -5.57
CA ALA A 213 2.46 17.54 -5.98
C ALA A 213 0.94 17.40 -5.92
N CYS A 214 0.41 16.19 -6.11
CA CYS A 214 -1.02 15.92 -6.21
C CYS A 214 -1.82 16.37 -4.95
N PRO A 215 -1.43 16.02 -3.72
CA PRO A 215 -2.09 16.52 -2.51
C PRO A 215 -2.02 18.04 -2.37
N GLY A 216 -0.90 18.65 -2.78
CA GLY A 216 -0.75 20.11 -2.77
C GLY A 216 -1.70 20.80 -3.76
N ALA A 217 -1.83 20.25 -4.98
CA ALA A 217 -2.78 20.75 -5.97
C ALA A 217 -4.22 20.58 -5.49
N ALA A 218 -4.57 19.41 -4.94
CA ALA A 218 -5.88 19.12 -4.36
C ALA A 218 -6.21 20.09 -3.20
N ALA A 219 -5.27 20.34 -2.29
CA ALA A 219 -5.46 21.27 -1.18
C ALA A 219 -5.66 22.72 -1.67
N ALA A 220 -4.91 23.15 -2.69
CA ALA A 220 -5.06 24.47 -3.27
C ALA A 220 -6.40 24.64 -4.00
N LEU A 221 -6.86 23.62 -4.73
CA LEU A 221 -8.19 23.59 -5.34
C LEU A 221 -9.29 23.59 -4.27
N TYR A 222 -9.18 22.77 -3.23
CA TYR A 222 -10.10 22.80 -2.10
C TYR A 222 -10.18 24.21 -1.50
N LEU A 223 -9.05 24.87 -1.24
CA LEU A 223 -9.06 26.23 -0.72
C LEU A 223 -9.74 27.24 -1.66
N ALA A 224 -9.58 27.08 -2.97
CA ALA A 224 -10.19 27.96 -3.97
C ALA A 224 -11.72 27.76 -4.08
N TYR A 225 -12.22 26.55 -3.82
CA TYR A 225 -13.58 26.17 -4.16
C TYR A 225 -14.44 25.65 -2.99
N LYS A 226 -13.90 25.52 -1.77
CA LYS A 226 -14.59 24.95 -0.58
C LYS A 226 -15.94 25.61 -0.24
N ASP A 227 -16.12 26.89 -0.57
CA ASP A 227 -17.36 27.60 -0.30
C ASP A 227 -18.46 27.26 -1.34
N GLN A 228 -18.05 26.80 -2.53
CA GLN A 228 -18.94 26.33 -3.60
C GLN A 228 -19.20 24.83 -3.52
N TYR A 229 -18.17 24.06 -3.12
CA TYR A 229 -18.19 22.60 -3.01
C TYR A 229 -17.70 22.20 -1.62
N PRO A 230 -18.58 22.23 -0.59
CA PRO A 230 -18.19 21.77 0.73
C PRO A 230 -17.87 20.28 0.68
N GLN A 231 -16.66 19.91 1.11
CA GLN A 231 -16.23 18.51 1.22
C GLN A 231 -16.23 18.08 2.69
N SER A 232 -16.55 16.80 2.92
CA SER A 232 -16.46 16.16 4.23
C SER A 232 -15.43 15.04 4.17
N ILE A 233 -14.74 14.80 5.28
CA ILE A 233 -13.88 13.63 5.45
C ILE A 233 -14.77 12.38 5.40
N THR A 234 -14.34 11.36 4.67
CA THR A 234 -14.97 10.03 4.70
C THR A 234 -14.83 9.45 6.11
N PRO A 235 -15.93 9.23 6.86
CA PRO A 235 -15.84 8.60 8.17
C PRO A 235 -15.26 7.19 8.06
N ASP A 236 -14.59 6.74 9.13
CA ASP A 236 -14.12 5.36 9.27
C ASP A 236 -13.22 4.89 8.10
N PHE A 237 -12.33 5.78 7.65
CA PHE A 237 -11.38 5.50 6.59
C PHE A 237 -10.01 5.04 7.15
N PRO A 238 -9.38 3.99 6.56
CA PRO A 238 -9.87 3.19 5.45
C PRO A 238 -11.01 2.25 5.88
N PRO A 239 -11.95 1.92 4.97
CA PRO A 239 -12.97 0.92 5.25
C PRO A 239 -12.30 -0.41 5.62
N VAL A 240 -12.96 -1.20 6.49
CA VAL A 240 -12.48 -2.53 6.87
C VAL A 240 -12.29 -3.38 5.62
N ASN A 241 -11.09 -3.92 5.43
CA ASN A 241 -10.81 -4.86 4.35
C ASN A 241 -11.70 -6.09 4.51
N ASP A 242 -12.58 -6.35 3.53
CA ASP A 242 -13.51 -7.48 3.52
C ASP A 242 -12.82 -8.82 3.21
N GLY A 243 -11.49 -8.84 3.08
CA GLY A 243 -10.68 -9.99 2.71
C GLY A 243 -10.38 -10.07 1.20
N GLY A 244 -10.85 -9.11 0.39
CA GLY A 244 -10.52 -8.99 -1.03
C GLY A 244 -10.78 -10.28 -1.82
N ARG A 245 -9.84 -10.68 -2.70
CA ARG A 245 -9.89 -11.95 -3.44
C ARG A 245 -10.21 -13.18 -2.58
N ALA A 246 -9.84 -13.20 -1.30
CA ALA A 246 -10.05 -14.36 -0.44
C ALA A 246 -11.50 -14.54 0.04
N SER A 247 -12.31 -13.47 0.04
CA SER A 247 -13.74 -13.57 0.35
C SER A 247 -14.55 -14.06 -0.86
N LYS A 248 -14.09 -13.77 -2.09
CA LYS A 248 -14.76 -14.16 -3.34
C LYS A 248 -14.42 -15.57 -3.84
N GLY A 249 -13.33 -16.17 -3.33
CA GLY A 249 -12.89 -17.51 -3.70
C GLY A 249 -13.70 -18.61 -3.01
N GLY A 250 -14.97 -18.79 -3.40
CA GLY A 250 -15.71 -20.06 -3.38
C GLY A 250 -15.57 -21.01 -2.18
N GLY A 251 -15.56 -20.50 -0.95
CA GLY A 251 -16.03 -21.29 0.19
C GLY A 251 -17.52 -21.58 0.02
N GLY A 252 -18.06 -22.63 0.64
CA GLY A 252 -19.48 -22.99 0.56
C GLY A 252 -20.44 -21.82 0.84
N GLU A 253 -21.75 -22.06 0.70
CA GLU A 253 -22.86 -21.06 0.80
C GLU A 253 -22.86 -20.14 2.05
N ASP A 254 -21.94 -20.36 2.99
CA ASP A 254 -21.75 -19.71 4.27
C ASP A 254 -20.43 -18.90 4.41
N GLY A 255 -19.51 -18.93 3.44
CA GLY A 255 -18.27 -18.12 3.50
C GLY A 255 -17.29 -18.54 4.63
N GLU A 256 -17.42 -19.77 5.16
CA GLU A 256 -16.73 -20.23 6.38
C GLU A 256 -15.40 -20.97 6.17
N GLY A 257 -14.70 -20.73 5.06
CA GLY A 257 -13.37 -21.28 4.83
C GLY A 257 -12.28 -20.30 5.28
N GLY A 258 -11.56 -20.61 6.36
CA GLY A 258 -10.32 -19.92 6.76
C GLY A 258 -10.52 -18.70 7.66
N ALA A 259 -10.85 -18.94 8.92
CA ALA A 259 -11.07 -17.93 9.95
C ALA A 259 -9.89 -16.99 10.27
N SER A 260 -8.69 -17.28 9.73
CA SER A 260 -7.48 -16.44 9.83
C SER A 260 -7.10 -15.72 8.52
N GLY A 261 -7.83 -15.96 7.42
CA GLY A 261 -7.45 -15.49 6.09
C GLY A 261 -6.35 -16.31 5.41
N THR A 262 -5.95 -17.48 5.93
CA THR A 262 -4.93 -18.37 5.32
C THR A 262 -5.56 -19.63 4.74
N TRP A 263 -5.17 -20.02 3.51
CA TRP A 263 -5.68 -21.20 2.81
C TRP A 263 -4.61 -21.85 1.91
N VAL A 264 -4.97 -22.99 1.32
CA VAL A 264 -4.14 -23.68 0.31
C VAL A 264 -4.84 -23.64 -1.04
N GLU A 265 -4.11 -23.31 -2.10
CA GLU A 265 -4.49 -23.65 -3.47
C GLU A 265 -3.71 -24.89 -3.89
N ALA A 266 -4.39 -25.92 -4.40
CA ALA A 266 -3.77 -27.18 -4.79
C ALA A 266 -4.44 -27.86 -5.99
N CYS A 267 -3.70 -28.79 -6.60
CA CYS A 267 -4.22 -29.77 -7.55
C CYS A 267 -3.47 -31.10 -7.41
N GLY A 268 -4.07 -32.19 -7.90
CA GLY A 268 -3.51 -33.54 -7.77
C GLY A 268 -3.35 -34.26 -9.11
N ILE A 269 -2.54 -35.32 -9.09
CA ILE A 269 -2.40 -36.30 -10.17
C ILE A 269 -2.26 -37.67 -9.51
N ASP A 270 -3.07 -38.64 -9.93
CA ASP A 270 -2.93 -40.02 -9.46
C ASP A 270 -2.08 -40.83 -10.44
N ASP A 271 -1.06 -41.49 -9.90
CA ASP A 271 -0.09 -42.28 -10.66
C ASP A 271 -0.15 -43.73 -10.17
N PHE A 272 -1.02 -44.50 -10.82
CA PHE A 272 -1.30 -45.89 -10.51
C PHE A 272 -0.52 -46.85 -11.40
N THR A 273 -0.09 -47.95 -10.79
CA THR A 273 0.37 -49.15 -11.48
C THR A 273 -0.82 -50.01 -11.93
N ASP A 274 -0.59 -50.94 -12.85
CA ASP A 274 -1.61 -51.90 -13.32
C ASP A 274 -2.22 -52.76 -12.19
N THR A 275 -1.52 -52.92 -11.06
CA THR A 275 -2.02 -53.70 -9.91
C THR A 275 -2.90 -52.88 -8.96
N GLY A 276 -3.02 -51.57 -9.20
CA GLY A 276 -3.78 -50.63 -8.36
C GLY A 276 -2.98 -50.05 -7.19
N ALA A 277 -1.74 -50.46 -6.98
CA ALA A 277 -0.81 -49.71 -6.11
C ALA A 277 -0.44 -48.41 -6.83
N GLY A 278 -0.19 -47.32 -6.10
CA GLY A 278 0.16 -46.05 -6.71
C GLY A 278 0.43 -44.95 -5.70
N VAL A 279 0.57 -43.74 -6.21
CA VAL A 279 0.75 -42.53 -5.42
C VAL A 279 -0.22 -41.45 -5.89
N THR A 280 -0.62 -40.58 -4.96
CA THR A 280 -1.17 -39.28 -5.30
C THR A 280 -0.05 -38.26 -5.23
N LYS A 281 0.20 -37.59 -6.36
CA LYS A 281 1.06 -36.42 -6.46
C LYS A 281 0.20 -35.18 -6.20
N VAL A 282 0.72 -34.21 -5.46
CA VAL A 282 0.01 -32.97 -5.12
C VAL A 282 0.92 -31.79 -5.38
N SER A 283 0.40 -30.77 -6.07
CA SER A 283 0.99 -29.45 -6.19
C SER A 283 0.20 -28.48 -5.32
N LEU A 284 0.86 -27.68 -4.50
CA LEU A 284 0.21 -26.71 -3.62
C LEU A 284 0.96 -25.40 -3.46
N MET A 285 0.21 -24.37 -3.04
CA MET A 285 0.70 -23.06 -2.63
C MET A 285 -0.07 -22.62 -1.38
N VAL A 286 0.66 -22.06 -0.39
CA VAL A 286 0.03 -21.41 0.77
C VAL A 286 -0.29 -19.95 0.43
N LYS A 287 -1.53 -19.56 0.64
CA LYS A 287 -2.05 -18.21 0.39
C LYS A 287 -2.57 -17.61 1.69
N SER A 288 -2.48 -16.28 1.81
CA SER A 288 -2.95 -15.60 3.01
C SER A 288 -3.32 -14.15 2.74
N THR A 289 -4.38 -13.67 3.39
CA THR A 289 -4.76 -12.25 3.48
C THR A 289 -4.35 -11.63 4.81
N SER A 290 -3.77 -12.43 5.70
CA SER A 290 -3.35 -11.97 7.01
C SER A 290 -2.09 -11.10 6.88
N GLY A 291 -2.13 -9.91 7.47
CA GLY A 291 -0.92 -9.10 7.69
C GLY A 291 0.02 -9.69 8.76
N LYS A 292 -0.41 -10.74 9.47
CA LYS A 292 0.43 -11.43 10.46
C LYS A 292 1.20 -12.55 9.81
N THR A 293 2.52 -12.52 9.97
CA THR A 293 3.43 -13.59 9.57
C THR A 293 3.24 -14.82 10.48
N PRO A 294 2.82 -15.98 9.96
CA PRO A 294 2.95 -17.27 10.66
C PRO A 294 4.34 -17.52 11.26
N LYS A 295 4.40 -18.38 12.26
CA LYS A 295 5.64 -18.87 12.87
C LYS A 295 5.71 -20.37 12.65
N ASN A 296 6.89 -20.90 12.30
CA ASN A 296 7.09 -22.33 12.04
C ASN A 296 5.97 -22.92 11.17
N LEU A 297 5.80 -22.34 9.97
CA LEU A 297 4.70 -22.65 9.07
C LEU A 297 4.77 -24.13 8.65
N THR A 298 3.69 -24.87 8.94
CA THR A 298 3.56 -26.26 8.49
C THR A 298 2.26 -26.49 7.75
N VAL A 299 2.26 -27.46 6.84
CA VAL A 299 1.10 -27.85 6.04
C VAL A 299 0.88 -29.34 6.18
N ARG A 300 -0.36 -29.78 6.40
CA ARG A 300 -0.73 -31.20 6.53
C ARG A 300 -1.66 -31.64 5.41
N TYR A 301 -1.31 -32.77 4.79
CA TYR A 301 -2.17 -33.52 3.88
C TYR A 301 -2.56 -34.85 4.55
N TYR A 302 -3.86 -35.06 4.75
CA TYR A 302 -4.46 -36.18 5.45
C TYR A 302 -4.91 -37.28 4.50
N ILE A 303 -4.63 -38.52 4.87
CA ILE A 303 -4.99 -39.74 4.16
C ILE A 303 -5.82 -40.66 5.04
N ASP A 304 -6.80 -41.35 4.47
CA ASP A 304 -7.39 -42.53 5.08
C ASP A 304 -6.42 -43.70 4.87
N THR A 305 -6.44 -44.67 5.78
CA THR A 305 -5.50 -45.79 5.73
C THR A 305 -6.21 -47.12 5.96
N THR A 306 -7.54 -47.13 5.90
CA THR A 306 -8.36 -48.31 6.18
C THR A 306 -8.23 -49.38 5.11
N GLU A 307 -7.85 -49.02 3.89
CA GLU A 307 -7.56 -49.93 2.78
C GLU A 307 -6.13 -50.52 2.82
N ILE A 308 -5.27 -50.02 3.72
CA ILE A 308 -3.84 -50.33 3.75
C ILE A 308 -3.55 -51.34 4.87
N SER A 309 -3.05 -52.52 4.49
CA SER A 309 -2.76 -53.60 5.43
C SER A 309 -1.46 -53.41 6.22
N ASP A 310 -0.49 -52.69 5.64
CA ASP A 310 0.82 -52.41 6.22
C ASP A 310 1.17 -50.93 6.08
N PHE A 311 0.86 -50.17 7.13
CA PHE A 311 1.08 -48.73 7.20
C PHE A 311 2.53 -48.32 6.94
N SER A 312 3.51 -49.20 7.23
CA SER A 312 4.93 -48.89 7.06
C SER A 312 5.37 -48.75 5.61
N ARG A 313 4.52 -49.12 4.65
CA ARG A 313 4.78 -49.04 3.22
C ARG A 313 4.48 -47.68 2.61
N ILE A 314 3.65 -46.88 3.27
CA ILE A 314 3.27 -45.58 2.74
C ILE A 314 4.50 -44.68 2.87
N GLU A 315 4.96 -44.14 1.75
CA GLU A 315 6.09 -43.23 1.68
C GLU A 315 5.65 -41.87 1.16
N SER A 316 6.37 -40.84 1.60
CA SER A 316 6.24 -39.47 1.10
C SER A 316 7.59 -38.93 0.61
N SER A 317 7.56 -38.10 -0.44
CA SER A 317 8.75 -37.45 -0.96
C SER A 317 8.42 -36.16 -1.72
N ILE A 318 9.28 -35.15 -1.62
CA ILE A 318 9.20 -33.92 -2.41
C ILE A 318 9.60 -34.22 -3.87
N LEU A 319 8.80 -33.72 -4.81
CA LEU A 319 9.05 -33.76 -6.25
C LEU A 319 9.67 -32.44 -6.74
N TYR A 320 9.21 -31.32 -6.20
CA TYR A 320 9.72 -29.98 -6.50
C TYR A 320 9.45 -29.05 -5.32
N ASP A 321 10.42 -28.18 -5.02
CA ASP A 321 10.29 -27.12 -4.02
C ASP A 321 10.84 -25.82 -4.61
N GLN A 322 9.94 -24.88 -4.89
CA GLN A 322 10.32 -23.59 -5.44
C GLN A 322 11.11 -22.74 -4.44
N VAL A 323 10.88 -22.90 -3.13
CA VAL A 323 11.66 -22.20 -2.10
C VAL A 323 13.12 -22.62 -2.20
N SER A 324 13.39 -23.92 -2.24
CA SER A 324 14.75 -24.43 -2.43
C SER A 324 15.40 -23.97 -3.74
N ALA A 325 14.63 -23.74 -4.80
CA ALA A 325 15.16 -23.31 -6.10
C ALA A 325 15.54 -21.82 -6.14
N GLU A 326 14.84 -20.97 -5.39
CA GLU A 326 14.93 -19.51 -5.52
C GLU A 326 15.46 -18.80 -4.26
N ALA A 327 15.40 -19.46 -3.10
CA ALA A 327 15.71 -18.89 -1.78
C ALA A 327 16.66 -19.78 -0.96
N ALA A 328 17.54 -20.56 -1.61
CA ALA A 328 18.52 -21.37 -0.92
C ALA A 328 19.33 -20.54 0.12
N PRO A 329 19.60 -21.08 1.33
CA PRO A 329 19.50 -22.49 1.73
C PRO A 329 18.11 -22.95 2.24
N ASP A 330 17.12 -22.06 2.26
CA ASP A 330 15.77 -22.39 2.74
C ASP A 330 15.11 -23.45 1.86
N LYS A 331 14.40 -24.40 2.48
CA LYS A 331 13.76 -25.51 1.78
C LYS A 331 12.68 -26.18 2.62
N CYS A 332 11.75 -26.82 1.93
CA CYS A 332 10.80 -27.73 2.55
C CYS A 332 11.49 -29.03 2.99
N THR A 333 11.08 -29.54 4.14
CA THR A 333 11.20 -30.94 4.53
C THR A 333 9.83 -31.58 4.55
N ILE A 334 9.76 -32.89 4.30
CA ILE A 334 8.51 -33.65 4.36
C ILE A 334 8.68 -34.83 5.31
N GLN A 335 7.72 -34.99 6.22
CA GLN A 335 7.66 -36.13 7.13
C GLN A 335 7.12 -37.36 6.41
N GLN A 336 7.68 -38.54 6.70
CA GLN A 336 7.02 -39.81 6.37
C GLN A 336 5.64 -39.90 7.06
N PRO A 337 4.66 -40.59 6.46
CA PRO A 337 3.30 -40.65 6.98
C PRO A 337 3.24 -41.01 8.47
N LYS A 338 2.50 -40.21 9.23
CA LYS A 338 2.30 -40.39 10.67
C LYS A 338 0.81 -40.57 10.97
N LYS A 339 0.48 -41.58 11.77
CA LYS A 339 -0.89 -41.79 12.24
C LYS A 339 -1.39 -40.55 12.99
N TRP A 340 -2.61 -40.13 12.67
CA TRP A 340 -3.23 -39.00 13.34
C TRP A 340 -3.68 -39.43 14.74
N ASP A 341 -3.42 -38.57 15.72
CA ASP A 341 -3.63 -38.86 17.14
C ASP A 341 -5.10 -38.83 17.55
N LYS A 342 -5.93 -38.03 16.86
CA LYS A 342 -7.37 -37.95 17.12
C LYS A 342 -8.15 -39.14 16.57
N ASP A 343 -7.73 -39.70 15.44
CA ASP A 343 -8.34 -40.90 14.85
C ASP A 343 -7.32 -41.73 14.07
N SER A 344 -7.04 -42.93 14.58
CA SER A 344 -6.06 -43.87 14.02
C SER A 344 -6.36 -44.38 12.61
N LYS A 345 -7.60 -44.19 12.11
CA LYS A 345 -7.93 -44.50 10.72
C LYS A 345 -7.28 -43.52 9.75
N TYR A 346 -7.00 -42.30 10.20
CA TYR A 346 -6.31 -41.28 9.41
C TYR A 346 -4.81 -41.25 9.71
N ALA A 347 -4.06 -40.84 8.71
CA ALA A 347 -2.67 -40.41 8.84
C ALA A 347 -2.48 -39.08 8.13
N TYR A 348 -1.32 -38.46 8.31
CA TYR A 348 -0.96 -37.25 7.58
C TYR A 348 0.52 -37.26 7.21
N VAL A 349 0.83 -36.52 6.16
CA VAL A 349 2.19 -36.04 5.87
C VAL A 349 2.27 -34.57 6.23
N GLU A 350 3.38 -34.14 6.81
CA GLU A 350 3.61 -32.76 7.23
C GLU A 350 4.79 -32.18 6.47
N MET A 351 4.56 -31.01 5.90
CA MET A 351 5.54 -30.22 5.17
C MET A 351 5.95 -29.03 6.03
N ASP A 352 7.26 -28.85 6.21
CA ASP A 352 7.85 -27.89 7.13
C ASP A 352 9.01 -27.14 6.47
N TRP A 353 9.00 -25.81 6.54
CA TRP A 353 10.05 -24.93 6.02
C TRP A 353 10.92 -24.30 7.11
N GLY A 354 10.79 -24.76 8.36
CA GLY A 354 11.51 -24.21 9.50
C GLY A 354 11.06 -22.77 9.80
N ASP A 355 12.04 -21.87 9.91
CA ASP A 355 11.81 -20.44 10.13
C ASP A 355 11.48 -19.66 8.85
N TYR A 356 11.60 -20.29 7.67
CA TYR A 356 11.22 -19.65 6.42
C TYR A 356 9.71 -19.60 6.27
N ASN A 357 9.17 -18.38 6.36
CA ASN A 357 7.75 -18.14 6.18
C ASN A 357 7.46 -17.40 4.88
N PHE A 358 6.44 -17.87 4.17
CA PHE A 358 6.18 -17.51 2.78
C PHE A 358 4.67 -17.46 2.45
N PRO A 359 3.77 -17.06 3.39
CA PRO A 359 2.35 -17.05 3.09
C PRO A 359 2.12 -15.99 2.00
N ASN A 360 1.30 -16.32 1.02
CA ASN A 360 0.95 -15.41 -0.06
C ASN A 360 2.13 -15.00 -0.98
N CYS A 361 3.26 -15.69 -0.94
CA CYS A 361 4.30 -15.52 -1.95
C CYS A 361 4.21 -16.55 -3.09
N GLY A 362 3.16 -17.38 -3.07
CA GLY A 362 2.76 -18.35 -4.10
C GLY A 362 3.88 -19.26 -4.59
N LYS A 363 4.82 -19.59 -3.70
CA LYS A 363 5.85 -20.60 -3.97
C LYS A 363 5.20 -21.97 -4.01
N LYS A 364 5.48 -22.69 -5.08
CA LYS A 364 4.91 -24.01 -5.34
C LYS A 364 5.72 -25.10 -4.64
N LEU A 365 5.02 -25.98 -3.93
CA LEU A 365 5.55 -27.26 -3.48
C LEU A 365 4.83 -28.39 -4.22
N GLN A 366 5.59 -29.35 -4.71
CA GLN A 366 5.06 -30.59 -5.25
C GLN A 366 5.61 -31.77 -4.44
N PHE A 367 4.74 -32.67 -4.02
CA PHE A 367 5.12 -33.90 -3.32
C PHE A 367 4.28 -35.08 -3.81
N LYS A 368 4.64 -36.29 -3.37
CA LYS A 368 3.82 -37.48 -3.55
C LYS A 368 3.68 -38.24 -2.24
N VAL A 369 2.57 -38.95 -2.10
CA VAL A 369 2.28 -39.89 -1.00
C VAL A 369 1.64 -41.16 -1.56
N GLY A 370 2.04 -42.32 -1.05
CA GLY A 370 1.49 -43.63 -1.44
C GLY A 370 2.56 -44.72 -1.45
N PHE A 371 2.40 -45.72 -2.31
CA PHE A 371 3.31 -46.86 -2.46
C PHE A 371 3.18 -47.53 -3.83
N TYR A 372 4.24 -48.19 -4.32
CA TYR A 372 4.22 -48.82 -5.66
C TYR A 372 3.96 -50.33 -5.67
N TYR A 373 3.78 -50.97 -4.51
CA TYR A 373 3.57 -52.42 -4.41
C TYR A 373 2.64 -52.78 -3.26
N GLY A 374 1.92 -53.89 -3.41
CA GLY A 374 1.09 -54.45 -2.34
C GLY A 374 -0.39 -54.17 -2.53
N ASP A 375 -0.97 -53.43 -1.59
CA ASP A 375 -2.40 -53.12 -1.54
C ASP A 375 -2.81 -52.19 -2.71
N LYS A 376 -4.10 -51.84 -2.80
CA LYS A 376 -4.57 -50.83 -3.75
C LYS A 376 -4.56 -49.47 -3.07
N TRP A 377 -4.00 -48.46 -3.73
CA TRP A 377 -4.07 -47.07 -3.30
C TRP A 377 -5.45 -46.51 -3.68
N ASP A 378 -6.22 -46.03 -2.71
CA ASP A 378 -7.51 -45.40 -2.96
C ASP A 378 -7.51 -43.98 -2.36
N PRO A 379 -7.14 -42.95 -3.12
CA PRO A 379 -7.11 -41.60 -2.59
C PRO A 379 -8.51 -40.99 -2.46
N THR A 380 -9.56 -41.63 -2.98
CA THR A 380 -10.90 -41.04 -3.03
C THR A 380 -11.58 -40.98 -1.66
N ASN A 381 -11.07 -41.74 -0.68
CA ASN A 381 -11.50 -41.71 0.71
C ASN A 381 -10.64 -40.76 1.59
N ASP A 382 -9.55 -40.20 1.05
CA ASP A 382 -8.65 -39.29 1.78
C ASP A 382 -9.35 -37.96 2.07
N PRO A 383 -9.30 -37.47 3.32
CA PRO A 383 -9.86 -36.16 3.65
C PRO A 383 -9.30 -35.03 2.78
N SER A 384 -7.98 -35.01 2.55
CA SER A 384 -7.32 -33.94 1.79
C SER A 384 -7.43 -34.06 0.26
N TYR A 385 -7.84 -35.22 -0.26
CA TYR A 385 -8.14 -35.40 -1.68
C TYR A 385 -9.50 -34.82 -2.06
N LYS A 386 -10.40 -34.70 -1.08
CA LYS A 386 -11.72 -34.13 -1.30
C LYS A 386 -11.63 -32.74 -1.94
N ASP A 387 -12.40 -32.54 -3.00
CA ASP A 387 -12.49 -31.30 -3.80
C ASP A 387 -11.18 -30.93 -4.54
N LEU A 388 -10.15 -31.76 -4.49
CA LEU A 388 -8.91 -31.54 -5.22
C LEU A 388 -9.15 -31.75 -6.73
N LYS A 389 -8.75 -30.78 -7.54
CA LYS A 389 -8.79 -30.93 -9.00
C LYS A 389 -7.71 -31.91 -9.45
N ILE A 390 -8.11 -33.05 -10.02
CA ILE A 390 -7.21 -34.11 -10.46
C ILE A 390 -6.96 -34.02 -11.96
N TYR A 391 -5.68 -33.88 -12.34
CA TYR A 391 -5.22 -33.88 -13.72
C TYR A 391 -4.65 -35.25 -14.11
N LYS A 392 -4.51 -35.47 -15.42
CA LYS A 392 -3.99 -36.73 -15.98
C LYS A 392 -2.49 -36.68 -16.27
N GLU A 393 -1.97 -35.51 -16.58
CA GLU A 393 -0.62 -35.31 -17.09
C GLU A 393 0.16 -34.42 -16.14
N ASP A 394 1.44 -34.74 -15.95
CA ASP A 394 2.35 -34.02 -15.04
C ASP A 394 2.60 -32.56 -15.46
N ASP A 395 2.31 -32.19 -16.72
CA ASP A 395 2.45 -30.82 -17.22
C ASP A 395 1.54 -29.81 -16.49
N ALA A 396 0.42 -30.29 -15.93
CA ALA A 396 -0.51 -29.49 -15.14
C ALA A 396 0.20 -28.81 -13.95
N PHE A 397 1.21 -29.45 -13.37
CA PHE A 397 1.94 -28.90 -12.22
C PHE A 397 2.88 -27.75 -12.60
N PHE A 398 3.19 -27.55 -13.89
CA PHE A 398 4.04 -26.47 -14.38
C PHE A 398 3.26 -25.26 -14.92
N GLY A 399 1.94 -25.39 -15.08
CA GLY A 399 1.07 -24.28 -15.46
C GLY A 399 0.87 -23.24 -14.34
N THR A 400 0.45 -22.03 -14.73
CA THR A 400 -0.05 -20.99 -13.81
C THR A 400 -1.58 -21.09 -13.74
N GLY A 401 -2.16 -21.02 -12.54
CA GLY A 401 -3.62 -21.02 -12.34
C GLY A 401 -4.30 -22.39 -12.34
N ASN A 402 -3.54 -23.48 -12.26
CA ASN A 402 -4.09 -24.84 -12.24
C ASN A 402 -4.46 -25.32 -10.83
N GLU A 403 -3.71 -24.88 -9.82
CA GLU A 403 -4.05 -25.04 -8.42
C GLU A 403 -5.28 -24.18 -8.09
N VAL A 404 -6.25 -24.78 -7.42
CA VAL A 404 -7.47 -24.11 -6.99
C VAL A 404 -7.60 -24.24 -5.48
N ARG A 405 -8.30 -23.29 -4.87
CA ARG A 405 -8.52 -23.29 -3.42
C ARG A 405 -9.12 -24.63 -2.96
N THR A 406 -8.55 -25.18 -1.89
CA THR A 406 -9.11 -26.30 -1.13
C THR A 406 -9.00 -25.99 0.35
N ASP A 407 -10.07 -26.26 1.08
CA ASP A 407 -10.08 -26.14 2.54
C ASP A 407 -9.70 -27.47 3.21
N ASN A 408 -9.48 -28.56 2.46
CA ASN A 408 -9.18 -29.88 3.04
C ASN A 408 -7.67 -30.14 3.23
N ILE A 409 -6.81 -29.16 2.93
CA ILE A 409 -5.37 -29.20 3.24
C ILE A 409 -5.12 -28.12 4.31
N CYS A 410 -4.58 -28.54 5.45
CA CYS A 410 -4.52 -27.68 6.64
C CYS A 410 -3.19 -26.95 6.76
N VAL A 411 -3.24 -25.71 7.23
CA VAL A 411 -2.08 -24.84 7.47
C VAL A 411 -1.98 -24.52 8.94
N TYR A 412 -0.77 -24.56 9.50
CA TYR A 412 -0.51 -24.36 10.92
C TYR A 412 0.58 -23.31 11.14
N SER A 413 0.45 -22.56 12.23
CA SER A 413 1.47 -21.66 12.76
C SER A 413 1.79 -22.09 14.20
N ASP A 414 3.04 -22.45 14.49
CA ASP A 414 3.47 -23.00 15.79
C ASP A 414 2.58 -24.17 16.26
N GLY A 415 2.12 -25.00 15.31
CA GLY A 415 1.23 -26.12 15.57
C GLY A 415 -0.24 -25.76 15.80
N VAL A 416 -0.61 -24.47 15.74
CA VAL A 416 -2.01 -24.01 15.81
C VAL A 416 -2.61 -23.93 14.41
N LEU A 417 -3.80 -24.51 14.22
CA LEU A 417 -4.51 -24.49 12.94
C LEU A 417 -4.90 -23.05 12.56
N ILE A 418 -4.41 -22.58 11.41
CA ILE A 418 -4.71 -21.25 10.86
C ILE A 418 -5.45 -21.33 9.52
N GLY A 419 -5.39 -22.43 8.78
CA GLY A 419 -6.12 -22.58 7.51
C GLY A 419 -6.61 -24.01 7.28
N GLY A 420 -7.73 -24.14 6.57
CA GLY A 420 -8.34 -25.43 6.22
C GLY A 420 -9.28 -26.01 7.28
N ILE A 421 -9.63 -27.28 7.12
CA ILE A 421 -10.57 -28.06 7.94
C ILE A 421 -9.92 -29.41 8.21
N GLU A 422 -9.68 -29.74 9.48
CA GLU A 422 -9.14 -31.05 9.87
C GLU A 422 -10.17 -32.18 9.62
N PRO A 423 -9.75 -33.46 9.56
CA PRO A 423 -10.67 -34.58 9.28
C PRO A 423 -11.83 -34.75 10.28
N ASP A 424 -11.73 -34.22 11.50
CA ASP A 424 -12.81 -34.22 12.51
C ASP A 424 -13.77 -33.01 12.38
N GLY A 425 -13.54 -32.14 11.39
CA GLY A 425 -14.29 -30.91 11.16
C GLY A 425 -13.77 -29.69 11.91
N THR A 426 -12.66 -29.80 12.66
CA THR A 426 -12.04 -28.64 13.34
C THR A 426 -11.63 -27.59 12.31
N LYS A 427 -12.05 -26.34 12.53
CA LYS A 427 -11.70 -25.17 11.73
C LYS A 427 -10.86 -24.19 12.58
N PRO A 428 -10.07 -23.28 11.96
CA PRO A 428 -9.40 -22.20 12.68
C PRO A 428 -10.41 -21.38 13.50
N GLU A 429 -10.01 -20.89 14.67
CA GLU A 429 -10.85 -19.95 15.42
C GLU A 429 -10.95 -18.62 14.67
N VAL A 430 -12.18 -18.13 14.48
CA VAL A 430 -12.43 -16.82 13.87
C VAL A 430 -11.99 -15.74 14.85
N SER A 431 -10.85 -15.10 14.60
CA SER A 431 -10.62 -13.79 15.18
C SER A 431 -11.56 -12.81 14.48
N GLN A 432 -12.75 -12.58 15.05
CA GLN A 432 -13.60 -11.47 14.65
C GLN A 432 -12.74 -10.18 14.68
N PRO A 433 -12.85 -9.29 13.68
CA PRO A 433 -12.36 -7.93 13.86
C PRO A 433 -13.08 -7.38 15.09
N GLN A 434 -12.35 -7.10 16.17
CA GLN A 434 -12.93 -6.44 17.32
C GLN A 434 -13.36 -5.05 16.88
N ASN A 435 -14.66 -4.87 16.67
CA ASN A 435 -15.27 -3.57 16.82
C ASN A 435 -15.03 -3.17 18.29
N PRO A 436 -14.41 -2.01 18.60
CA PRO A 436 -14.13 -1.62 19.96
C PRO A 436 -15.47 -1.34 20.68
N THR A 437 -16.01 -2.38 21.32
CA THR A 437 -17.11 -2.24 22.27
C THR A 437 -16.46 -2.09 23.65
N PRO A 438 -16.82 -1.05 24.42
CA PRO A 438 -16.12 -0.70 25.66
C PRO A 438 -16.32 -1.80 26.69
N THR A 439 -15.29 -2.62 26.92
CA THR A 439 -15.30 -3.61 28.00
C THR A 439 -14.74 -2.95 29.25
N THR A 440 -15.64 -2.61 30.17
CA THR A 440 -15.28 -2.18 31.52
C THR A 440 -14.68 -3.37 32.28
N THR A 441 -13.35 -3.48 32.31
CA THR A 441 -12.67 -4.46 33.17
C THR A 441 -11.98 -3.74 34.33
N SER A 442 -12.56 -3.92 35.52
CA SER A 442 -11.97 -3.54 36.80
C SER A 442 -10.61 -4.23 37.00
N ILE A 443 -9.55 -3.44 37.15
CA ILE A 443 -8.19 -3.92 37.39
C ILE A 443 -8.02 -4.19 38.90
N THR A 444 -7.75 -5.45 39.25
CA THR A 444 -7.21 -5.82 40.57
C THR A 444 -5.68 -5.75 40.48
N THR A 445 -5.08 -4.82 41.23
CA THR A 445 -3.63 -4.59 41.27
C THR A 445 -2.91 -5.72 42.01
N THR A 446 -1.93 -6.36 41.39
CA THR A 446 -0.93 -7.18 42.08
C THR A 446 0.42 -6.49 42.00
N THR A 447 0.94 -6.09 43.17
CA THR A 447 2.19 -5.34 43.34
C THR A 447 3.39 -6.29 43.33
N THR A 448 4.32 -6.10 42.39
CA THR A 448 5.66 -6.73 42.44
C THR A 448 6.69 -5.68 42.82
N THR A 449 7.34 -5.89 43.97
CA THR A 449 8.33 -4.97 44.55
C THR A 449 9.70 -5.21 43.90
N LYS A 450 10.32 -4.16 43.33
CA LYS A 450 11.74 -4.16 42.95
C LYS A 450 12.47 -3.06 43.70
N THR A 451 13.38 -3.48 44.58
CA THR A 451 14.26 -2.64 45.40
C THR A 451 15.19 -1.79 44.55
N THR A 452 15.24 -0.48 44.78
CA THR A 452 16.33 0.40 44.30
C THR A 452 16.79 1.31 45.43
N THR A 453 18.10 1.31 45.62
CA THR A 453 18.88 1.97 46.67
C THR A 453 18.76 3.49 46.61
N THR A 454 18.50 4.09 47.77
CA THR A 454 18.42 5.53 48.01
C THR A 454 19.83 6.15 48.07
N THR A 455 20.08 7.19 47.28
CA THR A 455 21.14 8.17 47.57
C THR A 455 20.51 9.55 47.61
N THR A 456 20.50 10.15 48.79
CA THR A 456 19.94 11.47 49.07
C THR A 456 20.99 12.54 48.80
N THR A 457 20.74 13.47 47.89
CA THR A 457 21.44 14.76 47.85
C THR A 457 20.50 15.84 47.29
N THR A 458 20.08 16.70 48.22
CA THR A 458 19.76 18.14 48.10
C THR A 458 19.33 18.68 46.73
N ASP A 459 18.04 19.02 46.70
CA ASP A 459 17.35 19.96 45.83
C ASP A 459 18.17 21.23 45.52
N PRO A 460 18.22 21.61 44.23
CA PRO A 460 17.91 22.98 43.89
C PRO A 460 16.85 23.05 42.79
N LYS A 461 15.66 23.58 43.13
CA LYS A 461 14.71 24.32 42.28
C LYS A 461 15.00 24.20 40.77
N ILE A 462 14.36 23.24 40.10
CA ILE A 462 14.19 23.28 38.65
C ILE A 462 12.77 23.77 38.38
N VAL A 463 12.72 24.88 37.67
CA VAL A 463 11.52 25.52 37.14
C VAL A 463 10.75 24.48 36.34
N THR A 464 9.48 24.22 36.69
CA THR A 464 8.54 23.52 35.82
C THR A 464 8.35 24.38 34.57
N GLU A 465 9.10 24.12 33.50
CA GLU A 465 8.74 24.61 32.18
C GLU A 465 7.39 23.99 31.83
N LYS A 466 6.41 24.85 31.55
CA LYS A 466 5.11 24.46 31.00
C LYS A 466 5.41 23.86 29.63
N GLY A 467 5.31 22.54 29.49
CA GLY A 467 5.48 21.85 28.21
C GLY A 467 4.43 22.32 27.20
N MET A 468 4.79 22.37 25.93
CA MET A 468 3.87 22.74 24.84
C MET A 468 3.15 21.48 24.39
N ARG A 469 1.82 21.45 24.48
CA ARG A 469 1.01 20.31 24.05
C ARG A 469 1.26 20.06 22.55
N GLY A 470 1.58 18.83 22.19
CA GLY A 470 1.99 18.41 20.85
C GLY A 470 3.50 18.46 20.54
N ASP A 471 4.33 19.08 21.39
CA ASP A 471 5.80 19.16 21.23
C ASP A 471 6.47 17.93 21.88
N VAL A 472 6.43 16.81 21.18
CA VAL A 472 6.88 15.49 21.66
C VAL A 472 8.41 15.44 21.73
N ASP A 473 9.10 16.09 20.81
CA ASP A 473 10.57 16.13 20.78
C ASP A 473 11.18 17.24 21.65
N CYS A 474 10.34 18.10 22.26
CA CYS A 474 10.70 19.21 23.12
C CYS A 474 11.54 20.29 22.41
N SER A 475 11.36 20.45 21.09
CA SER A 475 12.03 21.44 20.26
C SER A 475 11.48 22.86 20.43
N LYS A 476 10.31 23.02 21.07
CA LYS A 476 9.53 24.26 21.25
C LYS A 476 8.72 24.68 20.01
N ASP A 477 8.66 23.83 19.00
CA ASP A 477 7.81 23.96 17.82
C ASP A 477 6.97 22.68 17.69
N VAL A 478 5.68 22.79 17.32
CA VAL A 478 4.85 21.61 17.04
C VAL A 478 4.83 21.38 15.53
N ASP A 479 5.53 20.35 15.07
CA ASP A 479 5.64 20.00 13.65
C ASP A 479 5.59 18.49 13.39
N VAL A 480 5.75 18.11 12.11
CA VAL A 480 5.59 16.70 11.70
C VAL A 480 6.60 15.76 12.38
N SER A 481 7.72 16.29 12.86
CA SER A 481 8.74 15.54 13.60
C SER A 481 8.19 15.00 14.91
N ASP A 482 7.31 15.74 15.58
CA ASP A 482 6.63 15.32 16.82
C ASP A 482 5.70 14.14 16.57
N ALA A 483 4.85 14.24 15.54
CA ALA A 483 3.94 13.19 15.15
C ALA A 483 4.69 11.91 14.74
N VAL A 484 5.79 12.05 13.99
CA VAL A 484 6.62 10.92 13.55
C VAL A 484 7.36 10.29 14.74
N LEU A 485 7.94 11.09 15.64
CA LEU A 485 8.63 10.58 16.83
C LEU A 485 7.66 9.79 17.72
N LEU A 486 6.44 10.32 17.92
CA LEU A 486 5.41 9.66 18.70
C LEU A 486 4.93 8.36 18.05
N ALA A 487 4.66 8.38 16.74
CA ALA A 487 4.24 7.19 16.00
C ALA A 487 5.29 6.07 16.05
N ARG A 488 6.58 6.42 15.92
CA ARG A 488 7.69 5.46 16.04
C ARG A 488 7.79 4.89 17.45
N PHE A 489 7.66 5.74 18.48
CA PHE A 489 7.67 5.30 19.87
C PHE A 489 6.53 4.32 20.18
N LEU A 490 5.31 4.60 19.70
CA LEU A 490 4.14 3.74 19.86
C LEU A 490 4.24 2.42 19.08
N ALA A 491 5.01 2.41 17.99
CA ALA A 491 5.33 1.20 17.22
C ALA A 491 6.48 0.36 17.82
N GLU A 492 6.91 0.69 19.05
CA GLU A 492 8.02 0.02 19.75
C GLU A 492 9.36 0.06 19.00
N ASP A 493 9.59 1.12 18.21
CA ASP A 493 10.89 1.36 17.57
C ASP A 493 11.95 1.65 18.64
N SER A 494 12.95 0.77 18.76
CA SER A 494 13.98 0.84 19.80
C SER A 494 14.92 2.06 19.69
N GLU A 495 14.92 2.78 18.56
CA GLU A 495 15.66 4.02 18.39
C GLU A 495 14.83 5.28 18.71
N ALA A 496 13.51 5.16 18.85
CA ALA A 496 12.63 6.27 19.17
C ALA A 496 12.56 6.46 20.69
N THR A 497 13.24 7.49 21.21
CA THR A 497 13.21 7.81 22.65
C THR A 497 12.45 9.09 22.91
N VAL A 498 11.38 9.02 23.70
CA VAL A 498 10.60 10.19 24.14
C VAL A 498 10.92 10.50 25.61
N THR A 499 11.17 11.76 25.93
CA THR A 499 11.46 12.18 27.31
C THR A 499 10.18 12.18 28.16
N GLU A 500 10.30 12.22 29.50
CA GLU A 500 9.11 12.36 30.36
C GLU A 500 8.30 13.64 30.07
N THR A 501 8.96 14.72 29.64
CA THR A 501 8.27 15.94 29.22
C THR A 501 7.59 15.75 27.86
N GLY A 502 8.28 15.12 26.90
CA GLY A 502 7.71 14.77 25.61
C GLY A 502 6.47 13.87 25.74
N MET A 503 6.49 12.91 26.66
CA MET A 503 5.33 12.05 26.96
C MET A 503 4.15 12.82 27.56
N ARG A 504 4.41 13.89 28.33
CA ARG A 504 3.34 14.77 28.83
C ARG A 504 2.79 15.68 27.73
N ASN A 505 3.64 16.09 26.80
CA ASN A 505 3.24 16.92 25.66
C ASN A 505 2.47 16.10 24.62
N ALA A 506 2.78 14.80 24.50
CA ALA A 506 2.16 13.88 23.56
C ALA A 506 0.67 13.65 23.83
N ASP A 507 0.23 13.62 25.10
CA ASP A 507 -1.18 13.42 25.48
C ASP A 507 -2.02 14.67 25.11
N CYS A 508 -2.57 14.64 23.90
CA CYS A 508 -3.16 15.78 23.22
C CYS A 508 -4.55 15.52 22.63
N ASP A 509 -5.04 14.29 22.66
CA ASP A 509 -6.39 13.92 22.24
C ASP A 509 -7.49 14.19 23.29
N GLY A 510 -7.09 14.47 24.55
CA GLY A 510 -8.00 14.76 25.67
C GLY A 510 -8.44 13.53 26.46
N ILE A 511 -7.88 12.35 26.18
CA ILE A 511 -8.07 11.10 26.89
C ILE A 511 -6.76 10.76 27.59
N ALA A 512 -6.80 10.52 28.91
CA ALA A 512 -5.58 10.27 29.67
C ALA A 512 -4.83 9.02 29.18
N GLY A 513 -3.58 9.22 28.76
CA GLY A 513 -2.72 8.18 28.19
C GLY A 513 -2.26 8.55 26.79
N VAL A 514 -1.11 8.02 26.37
CA VAL A 514 -0.55 8.32 25.05
C VAL A 514 -0.81 7.16 24.09
N ASP A 515 -1.52 7.40 23.00
CA ASP A 515 -1.83 6.42 21.96
C ASP A 515 -1.84 7.02 20.53
N SER A 516 -2.30 6.25 19.54
CA SER A 516 -2.31 6.70 18.13
C SER A 516 -3.22 7.90 17.85
N ASN A 517 -4.22 8.17 18.68
CA ASN A 517 -5.11 9.32 18.54
C ASN A 517 -4.39 10.63 18.84
N ASP A 518 -3.39 10.61 19.71
CA ASP A 518 -2.51 11.75 19.97
C ASP A 518 -1.68 12.13 18.74
N VAL A 519 -1.18 11.13 18.01
CA VAL A 519 -0.49 11.37 16.73
C VAL A 519 -1.42 12.12 15.76
N ILE A 520 -2.70 11.71 15.72
CA ILE A 520 -3.71 12.34 14.87
C ILE A 520 -4.01 13.77 15.35
N ALA A 521 -4.12 13.99 16.66
CA ALA A 521 -4.36 15.32 17.23
C ALA A 521 -3.20 16.29 16.93
N ILE A 522 -1.95 15.85 17.02
CA ILE A 522 -0.77 16.61 16.58
C ILE A 522 -0.85 16.94 15.09
N LEU A 523 -1.16 15.96 14.23
CA LEU A 523 -1.27 16.18 12.79
C LEU A 523 -2.41 17.15 12.41
N LYS A 524 -3.55 17.07 13.10
CA LYS A 524 -4.65 18.03 12.94
C LYS A 524 -4.23 19.45 13.35
N HIS A 525 -3.44 19.57 14.41
CA HIS A 525 -2.90 20.85 14.86
C HIS A 525 -1.97 21.49 13.82
N ILE A 526 -1.02 20.71 13.30
CA ILE A 526 -0.09 21.13 12.24
C ILE A 526 -0.84 21.54 10.98
N ALA A 527 -1.94 20.85 10.66
CA ALA A 527 -2.81 21.17 9.53
C ALA A 527 -3.75 22.36 9.77
N HIS A 528 -3.69 23.02 10.93
CA HIS A 528 -4.58 24.10 11.37
C HIS A 528 -6.08 23.73 11.36
N ILE A 529 -6.38 22.45 11.59
CA ILE A 529 -7.75 21.92 11.65
C ILE A 529 -8.33 22.13 13.07
N GLU A 530 -7.53 21.87 14.11
CA GLU A 530 -7.90 21.99 15.53
C GLU A 530 -6.76 22.66 16.32
N LEU A 531 -7.10 23.38 17.39
CA LEU A 531 -6.11 23.92 18.34
C LEU A 531 -5.91 22.89 19.46
N LEU A 532 -4.66 22.66 19.86
CA LEU A 532 -4.36 21.93 21.10
C LEU A 532 -4.58 22.91 22.26
N GLU A 533 -5.74 22.80 22.92
CA GLU A 533 -6.03 23.64 24.10
C GLU A 533 -5.16 23.21 25.30
N ASP A 534 -4.79 24.18 26.16
CA ASP A 534 -3.92 23.99 27.34
C ASP A 534 -4.52 23.08 28.42
#